data_AF-A0A7V0JI89-F1
#
_entry.id   AF-A0A7V0JI89-F1
#
_cell.length_a   1.000
_cell.length_b   1.000
_cell.length_c   1.000
_cell.angle_alpha   90.00
_cell.angle_beta   90.00
_cell.angle_gamma   90.00
#
_symmetry.space_group_name_H-M   'P 1'
#
loop_
_entity.id
_entity.type
_entity.pdbx_description
1 polymer ?
#
loop_
_entity_poly.entity_id
_entity_poly.type
_entity_poly.pdbx_seq_one_letter_code
_entity_poly.pdbx_strand_id
1 'polypeptide(L)'
;MKWCKILLLFLSLLFMIGSQSLFAREAHLYRIDLQDKGSAVPLAEAGIQLLAAIPNDHALAELTNEQMTRLIRMGYTVDYLAASLVAYSAMDQTDDYYNYTTLTTQLQTWADENGDIAVLYDLGTTVQNRHVWGMKISDNPLLEEDEIVCYYVGCHHGNEDISVEVPMYFLGYIFDNYGVNPDVTYWVENREIWVLPLLNPDGYANNSRYNANSVDLNRNYSFHW
;
A
#
# COMPACT_ATOMS: atom_id res chain seq x y z
N MET A 1 -40.80 30.35 49.11
CA MET A 1 -40.21 31.54 48.46
C MET A 1 -38.80 31.16 48.01
N LYS A 2 -38.58 31.15 46.68
CA LYS A 2 -37.31 31.27 45.95
C LYS A 2 -36.21 30.18 46.13
N TRP A 3 -36.04 29.50 45.00
CA TRP A 3 -34.81 28.96 44.42
C TRP A 3 -33.50 29.71 44.74
N CYS A 4 -32.40 28.94 44.64
CA CYS A 4 -31.13 29.30 43.99
C CYS A 4 -29.90 29.46 44.91
N LYS A 5 -28.99 28.47 44.84
CA LYS A 5 -27.52 28.55 44.65
C LYS A 5 -26.90 27.20 45.06
N ILE A 6 -26.72 26.25 44.13
CA ILE A 6 -25.53 26.11 43.27
C ILE A 6 -24.29 25.87 44.16
N LEU A 7 -23.97 24.62 44.45
CA LEU A 7 -22.98 23.82 43.70
C LEU A 7 -21.59 24.46 43.76
N LEU A 8 -20.89 24.32 44.89
CA LEU A 8 -19.54 24.83 45.10
C LEU A 8 -18.71 23.88 45.96
N LEU A 9 -18.70 22.60 45.59
CA LEU A 9 -17.85 21.58 46.22
C LEU A 9 -17.63 20.40 45.27
N PHE A 10 -17.23 20.67 44.03
CA PHE A 10 -16.60 19.70 43.11
C PHE A 10 -15.86 20.44 41.98
N LEU A 11 -15.10 21.49 42.32
CA LEU A 11 -14.28 22.24 41.35
C LEU A 11 -12.77 22.15 41.66
N SER A 12 -12.33 21.00 42.17
CA SER A 12 -10.90 20.66 42.29
C SER A 12 -10.60 19.20 41.93
N LEU A 13 -11.56 18.48 41.33
CA LEU A 13 -11.38 17.10 40.88
C LEU A 13 -11.86 16.86 39.43
N LEU A 14 -11.84 17.92 38.61
CA LEU A 14 -12.23 17.88 37.20
C LEU A 14 -11.29 18.76 36.34
N PHE A 15 -9.99 18.69 36.64
CA PHE A 15 -8.91 19.18 35.78
C PHE A 15 -7.76 18.17 35.70
N MET A 16 -8.08 16.87 35.70
CA MET A 16 -7.11 15.78 35.49
C MET A 16 -7.71 14.59 34.72
N ILE A 17 -8.66 14.84 33.81
CA ILE A 17 -9.15 13.80 32.86
C ILE A 17 -9.12 14.32 31.40
N GLY A 18 -8.39 15.41 31.16
CA GLY A 18 -8.31 16.03 29.84
C GLY A 18 -6.93 16.63 29.55
N SER A 19 -5.87 15.84 29.68
CA SER A 19 -4.54 16.21 29.17
C SER A 19 -3.57 15.03 29.00
N GLN A 20 -4.05 13.79 28.83
CA GLN A 20 -3.17 12.70 28.39
C GLN A 20 -2.96 12.65 26.87
N SER A 21 -3.27 13.74 26.15
CA SER A 21 -3.02 13.88 24.72
C SER A 21 -1.97 14.96 24.39
N LEU A 22 -1.00 15.23 25.28
CA LEU A 22 -0.03 16.32 25.09
C LEU A 22 1.45 15.91 25.15
N PHE A 23 1.72 14.60 25.16
CA PHE A 23 3.03 14.08 24.79
C PHE A 23 2.81 12.85 23.91
N ALA A 24 2.28 13.04 22.70
CA ALA A 24 2.63 12.11 21.63
C ALA A 24 4.17 12.13 21.60
N ARG A 25 4.77 11.01 22.00
CA ARG A 25 6.23 10.89 22.15
C ARG A 25 6.80 11.19 20.77
N GLU A 26 7.46 12.34 20.62
CA GLU A 26 7.94 12.83 19.32
C GLU A 26 8.87 11.77 18.74
N ALA A 27 8.38 11.11 17.69
CA ALA A 27 9.06 10.05 16.98
C ALA A 27 9.27 10.52 15.55
N HIS A 28 10.43 10.20 15.01
CA HIS A 28 10.82 10.56 13.65
C HIS A 28 11.23 9.32 12.89
N LEU A 29 11.18 9.38 11.56
CA LEU A 29 11.61 8.28 10.71
C LEU A 29 13.12 8.26 10.61
N TYR A 30 13.71 7.10 10.88
CA TYR A 30 15.13 6.84 10.72
C TYR A 30 15.41 5.63 9.84
N ARG A 31 16.55 5.66 9.14
CA ARG A 31 17.22 4.52 8.53
C ARG A 31 18.23 3.96 9.52
N ILE A 32 18.21 2.65 9.74
CA ILE A 32 19.11 1.93 10.65
C ILE A 32 19.92 0.95 9.80
N ASP A 33 21.24 1.12 9.72
CA ASP A 33 22.09 0.19 8.94
C ASP A 33 22.05 -1.23 9.54
N LEU A 34 21.85 -2.24 8.69
CA LEU A 34 21.87 -3.65 9.07
C LEU A 34 23.07 -4.34 8.41
N GLN A 35 24.00 -4.83 9.22
CA GLN A 35 25.16 -5.57 8.69
C GLN A 35 24.75 -6.95 8.17
N ASP A 36 23.78 -7.60 8.82
CA ASP A 36 23.23 -8.89 8.41
C ASP A 36 21.78 -9.11 8.88
N LYS A 37 21.18 -10.25 8.54
CA LYS A 37 19.83 -10.64 9.03
C LYS A 37 19.74 -10.70 10.56
N GLY A 38 20.81 -11.10 11.25
CA GLY A 38 20.86 -11.20 12.71
C GLY A 38 20.81 -9.83 13.38
N SER A 39 21.26 -8.79 12.68
CA SER A 39 21.32 -7.40 13.16
C SER A 39 19.93 -6.80 13.40
N ALA A 40 18.85 -7.37 12.85
CA ALA A 40 17.48 -6.92 13.09
C ALA A 40 16.87 -7.48 14.40
N VAL A 41 17.39 -8.61 14.91
CA VAL A 41 16.83 -9.29 16.09
C VAL A 41 16.95 -8.43 17.36
N PRO A 42 18.10 -7.79 17.67
CA PRO A 42 18.21 -6.91 18.84
C PRO A 42 17.33 -5.66 18.75
N LEU A 43 16.93 -5.23 17.55
CA LEU A 43 16.00 -4.10 17.37
C LEU A 43 14.59 -4.50 17.83
N ALA A 44 14.13 -5.68 17.41
CA ALA A 44 12.84 -6.22 17.84
C ALA A 44 12.81 -6.47 19.36
N GLU A 45 13.87 -7.04 19.93
CA GLU A 45 14.01 -7.25 21.39
C GLU A 45 14.07 -5.93 22.18
N ALA A 46 14.58 -4.86 21.57
CA ALA A 46 14.56 -3.51 22.14
C ALA A 46 13.17 -2.84 22.06
N GLY A 47 12.16 -3.54 21.52
CA GLY A 47 10.79 -3.04 21.39
C GLY A 47 10.61 -2.02 20.27
N ILE A 48 11.47 -2.05 19.25
CA ILE A 48 11.37 -1.19 18.08
C ILE A 48 10.52 -1.89 17.02
N GLN A 49 9.45 -1.23 16.59
CA GLN A 49 8.65 -1.69 15.47
C GLN A 49 9.33 -1.26 14.17
N LEU A 50 9.74 -2.25 13.37
CA LEU A 50 10.29 -2.01 12.04
C LEU A 50 9.14 -1.80 11.06
N LEU A 51 9.23 -0.73 10.28
CA LEU A 51 8.34 -0.44 9.15
C LEU A 51 8.78 -1.25 7.92
N ALA A 52 10.10 -1.39 7.73
CA ALA A 52 10.71 -2.22 6.70
C ALA A 52 12.08 -2.73 7.18
N ALA A 53 12.54 -3.86 6.64
CA ALA A 53 13.87 -4.38 6.90
C ALA A 53 14.41 -5.10 5.64
N ILE A 54 15.51 -4.58 5.09
CA ILE A 54 16.25 -5.13 3.97
C ILE A 54 17.55 -5.74 4.52
N PRO A 55 17.68 -7.07 4.51
CA PRO A 55 18.89 -7.74 4.99
C PRO A 55 20.18 -7.26 4.31
N ASN A 56 21.24 -7.10 5.10
CA ASN A 56 22.56 -6.60 4.67
C ASN A 56 22.54 -5.16 4.08
N ASP A 57 21.49 -4.39 4.36
CA ASP A 57 21.39 -2.99 3.94
C ASP A 57 20.86 -2.15 5.11
N HIS A 58 19.55 -2.09 5.33
CA HIS A 58 18.98 -1.24 6.36
C HIS A 58 17.59 -1.67 6.84
N ALA A 59 17.14 -1.10 7.95
CA ALA A 59 15.76 -1.09 8.40
C ALA A 59 15.23 0.34 8.50
N LEU A 60 13.91 0.49 8.39
CA LEU A 60 13.20 1.74 8.62
C LEU A 60 12.36 1.61 9.89
N ALA A 61 12.41 2.62 10.75
CA ALA A 61 11.60 2.66 11.97
C ALA A 61 11.30 4.10 12.37
N GLU A 62 10.12 4.33 12.95
CA GLU A 62 9.84 5.56 13.69
C GLU A 62 10.40 5.42 15.11
N LEU A 63 11.38 6.26 15.43
CA LEU A 63 12.10 6.22 16.70
C LEU A 63 11.88 7.51 17.48
N THR A 64 11.62 7.36 18.77
CA THR A 64 11.78 8.46 19.72
C THR A 64 13.26 8.78 19.94
N ASN A 65 13.56 10.00 20.42
CA ASN A 65 14.94 10.39 20.75
C ASN A 65 15.65 9.41 21.70
N GLU A 66 14.90 8.81 22.64
CA GLU A 66 15.41 7.81 23.57
C GLU A 66 15.79 6.49 22.85
N GLN A 67 14.92 6.00 21.97
CA GLN A 67 15.18 4.79 21.17
C GLN A 67 16.36 4.99 20.22
N MET A 68 16.40 6.12 19.51
CA MET A 68 17.51 6.48 18.62
C MET A 68 18.84 6.50 19.39
N THR A 69 18.89 7.19 20.54
CA THR A 69 20.11 7.25 21.37
C THR A 69 20.52 5.86 21.87
N ARG A 70 19.55 5.01 22.22
CA ARG A 70 19.80 3.63 22.64
C ARG A 70 20.41 2.80 21.52
N LEU A 71 19.93 2.93 20.29
CA LEU A 71 20.47 2.22 19.13
C LEU A 71 21.92 2.63 18.82
N ILE A 72 22.23 3.93 18.87
CA ILE A 72 23.61 4.40 18.69
C ILE A 72 24.53 3.79 19.76
N ARG A 73 24.07 3.71 21.02
CA ARG A 73 24.83 3.05 22.10
C ARG A 73 25.01 1.55 21.90
N MET A 74 24.07 0.91 21.20
CA MET A 74 24.16 -0.50 20.81
C MET A 74 25.08 -0.70 19.59
N GLY A 75 25.62 0.37 19.00
CA GLY A 75 26.56 0.31 17.89
C GLY A 75 25.94 0.41 16.50
N TYR A 76 24.64 0.72 16.39
CA TYR A 76 23.99 0.94 15.10
C TYR A 76 24.29 2.33 14.55
N THR A 77 24.49 2.42 13.24
CA THR A 77 24.38 3.68 12.50
C THR A 77 22.89 3.98 12.29
N VAL A 78 22.47 5.19 12.65
CA VAL A 78 21.07 5.62 12.56
C VAL A 78 21.03 7.00 11.90
N ASP A 79 20.41 7.07 10.71
CA ASP A 79 20.30 8.29 9.92
C ASP A 79 18.87 8.84 9.98
N TYR A 80 18.73 10.12 10.28
CA TYR A 80 17.44 10.80 10.24
C TYR A 80 16.97 10.92 8.79
N LEU A 81 15.74 10.49 8.51
CA LEU A 81 15.13 10.62 7.19
C LEU A 81 14.12 11.77 7.15
N ALA A 82 13.11 11.73 8.01
CA ALA A 82 12.02 12.70 8.00
C ALA A 82 11.27 12.75 9.34
N ALA A 83 10.38 13.75 9.46
CA ALA A 83 9.61 13.96 10.67
C ALA A 83 8.67 12.79 10.99
N SER A 84 8.22 12.05 9.97
CA SER A 84 7.41 10.83 10.04
C SER A 84 7.47 10.08 8.72
N LEU A 85 6.92 8.87 8.65
CA LEU A 85 6.76 8.15 7.38
C LEU A 85 5.94 8.96 6.37
N VAL A 86 4.89 9.65 6.84
CA VAL A 86 4.04 10.49 5.99
C VAL A 86 4.81 11.69 5.42
N ALA A 87 5.68 12.31 6.23
CA ALA A 87 6.54 13.39 5.75
C ALA A 87 7.57 12.88 4.74
N TYR A 88 8.13 11.68 4.97
CA TYR A 88 9.06 11.04 4.04
C TYR A 88 8.39 10.72 2.70
N SER A 89 7.21 10.11 2.71
CA SER A 89 6.45 9.81 1.49
C SER A 89 5.98 11.07 0.76
N ALA A 90 5.77 12.19 1.48
CA ALA A 90 5.46 13.47 0.87
C ALA A 90 6.70 14.17 0.27
N MET A 91 7.91 13.84 0.75
CA MET A 91 9.17 14.28 0.16
C MET A 91 9.56 13.44 -1.05
N ASP A 92 9.24 12.15 -1.00
CA ASP A 92 9.39 11.17 -2.08
C ASP A 92 8.11 11.11 -2.94
N GLN A 93 7.61 12.29 -3.33
CA GLN A 93 6.63 12.40 -4.41
C GLN A 93 7.39 12.16 -5.70
N THR A 94 7.76 10.92 -5.98
CA THR A 94 8.09 10.57 -7.36
C THR A 94 6.79 10.77 -8.14
N ASP A 95 6.79 11.73 -9.07
CA ASP A 95 5.77 11.87 -10.12
C ASP A 95 5.62 10.58 -11.00
N ASP A 96 6.31 9.49 -10.62
CA ASP A 96 6.45 8.22 -11.34
C ASP A 96 5.40 7.16 -10.96
N TYR A 97 4.70 7.29 -9.82
CA TYR A 97 3.64 6.31 -9.44
C TYR A 97 2.31 6.63 -10.12
N TYR A 98 1.60 5.59 -10.59
CA TYR A 98 0.27 5.74 -11.14
C TYR A 98 -0.72 6.17 -10.06
N ASN A 99 -1.41 7.29 -10.25
CA ASN A 99 -2.66 7.57 -9.54
C ASN A 99 -3.84 6.93 -10.30
N TYR A 100 -5.04 6.94 -9.70
CA TYR A 100 -6.23 6.33 -10.30
C TYR A 100 -6.53 6.85 -11.72
N THR A 101 -6.36 8.15 -11.97
CA THR A 101 -6.62 8.76 -13.27
C THR A 101 -5.58 8.34 -14.30
N THR A 102 -4.29 8.44 -13.99
CA THR A 102 -3.23 8.05 -14.93
C THR A 102 -3.26 6.56 -15.21
N LEU A 103 -3.54 5.73 -14.19
CA LEU A 103 -3.74 4.29 -14.33
C LEU A 103 -4.89 3.97 -15.28
N THR A 104 -6.06 4.58 -15.05
CA THR A 104 -7.26 4.35 -15.87
C THR A 104 -7.00 4.72 -17.32
N THR A 105 -6.39 5.88 -17.57
CA THR A 105 -6.03 6.32 -18.92
C THR A 105 -5.08 5.33 -19.58
N GLN A 106 -4.03 4.88 -18.88
CA GLN A 106 -3.06 3.94 -19.44
C GLN A 106 -3.69 2.59 -19.79
N LEU A 107 -4.56 2.06 -18.92
CA LEU A 107 -5.28 0.80 -19.20
C LEU A 107 -6.18 0.92 -20.42
N GLN A 108 -6.90 2.03 -20.57
CA GLN A 108 -7.75 2.29 -21.73
C GLN A 108 -6.91 2.39 -23.01
N THR A 109 -5.80 3.14 -22.96
CA THR A 109 -4.86 3.24 -24.09
C THR A 109 -4.34 1.87 -24.50
N TRP A 110 -3.89 1.04 -23.56
CA TRP A 110 -3.39 -0.29 -23.89
C TRP A 110 -4.45 -1.22 -24.48
N ALA A 111 -5.70 -1.15 -24.01
CA ALA A 111 -6.79 -1.93 -24.61
C ALA A 111 -7.11 -1.47 -26.04
N ASP A 112 -7.07 -0.16 -26.30
CA ASP A 112 -7.30 0.38 -27.64
C ASP A 112 -6.16 0.00 -28.61
N GLU A 113 -4.90 0.01 -28.13
CA GLU A 113 -3.71 -0.28 -28.93
C GLU A 113 -3.46 -1.78 -29.17
N ASN A 114 -3.89 -2.64 -28.24
CA ASN A 114 -3.61 -4.09 -28.25
C ASN A 114 -4.90 -4.93 -28.30
N GLY A 115 -5.95 -4.41 -28.94
CA GLY A 115 -7.27 -5.03 -28.97
C GLY A 115 -7.35 -6.42 -29.64
N ASP A 116 -6.28 -6.84 -30.32
CA ASP A 116 -6.10 -8.20 -30.84
C ASP A 116 -5.83 -9.23 -29.74
N ILE A 117 -5.19 -8.82 -28.64
CA ILE A 117 -4.84 -9.70 -27.52
C ILE A 117 -5.36 -9.25 -26.16
N ALA A 118 -5.97 -8.08 -26.05
CA ALA A 118 -6.35 -7.49 -24.78
C ALA A 118 -7.75 -6.89 -24.79
N VAL A 119 -8.50 -7.07 -23.69
CA VAL A 119 -9.80 -6.46 -23.46
C VAL A 119 -9.87 -5.94 -22.03
N LEU A 120 -10.22 -4.66 -21.88
CA LEU A 120 -10.43 -4.03 -20.58
C LEU A 120 -11.86 -4.20 -20.10
N TYR A 121 -12.03 -4.75 -18.90
CA TYR A 121 -13.32 -4.93 -18.25
C TYR A 121 -13.47 -4.00 -17.05
N ASP A 122 -14.66 -3.39 -16.95
CA ASP A 122 -15.14 -2.82 -15.69
C ASP A 122 -15.75 -3.94 -14.85
N LEU A 123 -15.07 -4.32 -13.77
CA LEU A 123 -15.46 -5.41 -12.88
C LEU A 123 -16.39 -4.93 -11.76
N GLY A 124 -16.68 -3.63 -11.70
CA GLY A 124 -17.60 -3.05 -10.75
C GLY A 124 -17.17 -1.67 -10.28
N THR A 125 -18.01 -1.06 -9.47
CA THR A 125 -17.83 0.32 -8.99
C THR A 125 -17.69 0.36 -7.48
N THR A 126 -16.72 1.12 -6.98
CA THR A 126 -16.47 1.31 -5.55
C THR A 126 -17.50 2.25 -4.90
N VAL A 127 -17.43 2.37 -3.57
CA VAL A 127 -18.32 3.24 -2.78
C VAL A 127 -18.18 4.71 -3.17
N GLN A 128 -16.96 5.13 -3.52
CA GLN A 128 -16.69 6.51 -3.97
C GLN A 128 -16.76 6.67 -5.50
N ASN A 129 -17.46 5.76 -6.20
CA ASN A 129 -17.71 5.80 -7.64
C ASN A 129 -16.45 5.73 -8.52
N ARG A 130 -15.47 4.91 -8.13
CA ARG A 130 -14.34 4.54 -8.99
C ARG A 130 -14.57 3.17 -9.59
N HIS A 131 -14.20 2.99 -10.84
CA HIS A 131 -14.25 1.70 -11.52
C HIS A 131 -13.13 0.79 -11.01
N VAL A 132 -13.38 -0.50 -10.96
CA VAL A 132 -12.38 -1.52 -10.69
C VAL A 132 -12.05 -2.20 -12.02
N TRP A 133 -10.89 -1.87 -12.57
CA TRP A 133 -10.47 -2.34 -13.89
C TRP A 133 -9.78 -3.70 -13.81
N GLY A 134 -10.09 -4.57 -14.78
CA GLY A 134 -9.33 -5.79 -15.05
C GLY A 134 -9.02 -5.92 -16.54
N MET A 135 -7.76 -6.14 -16.88
CA MET A 135 -7.33 -6.44 -18.25
C MET A 135 -7.29 -7.96 -18.44
N LYS A 136 -8.09 -8.47 -19.38
CA LYS A 136 -7.96 -9.85 -19.89
C LYS A 136 -6.98 -9.84 -21.06
N ILE A 137 -6.02 -10.76 -21.04
CA ILE A 137 -5.05 -10.98 -22.11
C ILE A 137 -5.11 -12.45 -22.56
N SER A 138 -5.20 -12.68 -23.86
CA SER A 138 -5.21 -13.99 -24.53
C SER A 138 -5.05 -13.76 -26.04
N ASP A 139 -4.65 -14.76 -26.83
CA ASP A 139 -4.67 -14.68 -28.29
C ASP A 139 -6.10 -14.64 -28.87
N ASN A 140 -7.11 -15.06 -28.11
CA ASN A 140 -8.52 -14.89 -28.45
C ASN A 140 -9.31 -14.26 -27.29
N PRO A 141 -9.05 -12.98 -26.94
CA PRO A 141 -9.51 -12.37 -25.69
C PRO A 141 -11.04 -12.17 -25.62
N LEU A 142 -11.75 -12.35 -26.73
CA LEU A 142 -13.22 -12.29 -26.82
C LEU A 142 -13.90 -13.66 -26.72
N LEU A 143 -13.13 -14.74 -26.70
CA LEU A 143 -13.62 -16.11 -26.59
C LEU A 143 -13.33 -16.68 -25.21
N GLU A 144 -14.12 -17.68 -24.83
CA GLU A 144 -13.85 -18.54 -23.69
C GLU A 144 -13.23 -19.82 -24.24
N GLU A 145 -11.99 -20.09 -23.87
CA GLU A 145 -11.21 -21.23 -24.33
C GLU A 145 -10.84 -22.16 -23.18
N ASP A 146 -10.45 -23.39 -23.49
CA ASP A 146 -9.98 -24.36 -22.48
C ASP A 146 -8.50 -24.10 -22.13
N GLU A 147 -8.23 -22.90 -21.62
CA GLU A 147 -6.91 -22.42 -21.23
C GLU A 147 -6.75 -22.30 -19.72
N ILE A 148 -5.49 -22.30 -19.26
CA ILE A 148 -5.19 -22.05 -17.85
C ILE A 148 -5.41 -20.57 -17.56
N VAL A 149 -6.33 -20.26 -16.65
CA VAL A 149 -6.60 -18.90 -16.20
C VAL A 149 -5.63 -18.50 -15.08
N CYS A 150 -4.94 -17.38 -15.25
CA CYS A 150 -4.01 -16.81 -14.27
C CYS A 150 -4.50 -15.43 -13.80
N TYR A 151 -4.62 -15.23 -12.49
CA TYR A 151 -5.03 -13.95 -11.91
C TYR A 151 -3.86 -13.25 -11.20
N TYR A 152 -3.59 -12.02 -11.59
CA TYR A 152 -2.64 -11.11 -10.96
C TYR A 152 -3.41 -9.92 -10.41
N VAL A 153 -3.52 -9.83 -9.09
CA VAL A 153 -4.33 -8.80 -8.42
C VAL A 153 -3.45 -7.98 -7.50
N GLY A 154 -3.46 -6.67 -7.73
CA GLY A 154 -2.74 -5.67 -6.95
C GLY A 154 -3.66 -4.89 -6.01
N CYS A 155 -3.03 -4.27 -5.01
CA CYS A 155 -3.63 -3.25 -4.16
C CYS A 155 -4.94 -3.68 -3.46
N HIS A 156 -4.92 -4.83 -2.77
CA HIS A 156 -5.95 -5.13 -1.77
C HIS A 156 -5.96 -4.09 -0.64
N HIS A 157 -4.75 -3.68 -0.22
CA HIS A 157 -4.55 -2.57 0.70
C HIS A 157 -4.13 -1.33 -0.08
N GLY A 158 -4.85 -0.23 0.13
CA GLY A 158 -4.63 1.02 -0.62
C GLY A 158 -3.38 1.80 -0.21
N ASN A 159 -2.64 1.37 0.80
CA ASN A 159 -1.39 2.03 1.22
C ASN A 159 -0.14 1.22 0.82
N GLU A 160 -0.27 0.37 -0.19
CA GLU A 160 0.80 -0.50 -0.71
C GLU A 160 1.07 -0.16 -2.19
N ASP A 161 1.59 1.04 -2.46
CA ASP A 161 1.66 1.62 -3.81
C ASP A 161 2.41 0.74 -4.84
N ILE A 162 3.50 0.08 -4.42
CA ILE A 162 4.25 -0.88 -5.27
C ILE A 162 3.35 -2.02 -5.79
N SER A 163 2.30 -2.39 -5.05
CA SER A 163 1.37 -3.45 -5.48
C SER A 163 0.48 -3.03 -6.65
N VAL A 164 0.44 -1.73 -7.00
CA VAL A 164 -0.16 -1.21 -8.23
C VAL A 164 0.85 -1.24 -9.37
N GLU A 165 2.08 -0.79 -9.11
CA GLU A 165 3.13 -0.68 -10.13
C GLU A 165 3.57 -2.01 -10.72
N VAL A 166 3.72 -3.05 -9.89
CA VAL A 166 4.19 -4.35 -10.38
C VAL A 166 3.22 -4.94 -11.43
N PRO A 167 1.89 -4.97 -11.20
CA PRO A 167 0.92 -5.33 -12.24
C PRO A 167 0.93 -4.41 -13.47
N MET A 168 1.09 -3.09 -13.28
CA MET A 168 1.17 -2.14 -14.41
C MET A 168 2.42 -2.40 -15.28
N TYR A 169 3.57 -2.61 -14.64
CA TYR A 169 4.81 -2.98 -15.32
C TYR A 169 4.67 -4.32 -16.04
N PHE A 170 4.01 -5.31 -15.41
CA PHE A 170 3.77 -6.60 -16.03
C PHE A 170 2.91 -6.50 -17.30
N LEU A 171 1.87 -5.66 -17.29
CA LEU A 171 1.06 -5.36 -18.48
C LEU A 171 1.90 -4.74 -19.59
N GLY A 172 2.64 -3.66 -19.30
CA GLY A 172 3.51 -3.02 -20.27
C GLY A 172 4.55 -3.99 -20.85
N TYR A 173 5.16 -4.84 -19.99
CA TYR A 173 6.09 -5.86 -20.42
C TYR A 173 5.46 -6.86 -21.40
N ILE A 174 4.23 -7.33 -21.15
CA ILE A 174 3.53 -8.21 -22.08
C ILE A 174 3.34 -7.52 -23.43
N PHE A 175 2.78 -6.31 -23.45
CA PHE A 175 2.48 -5.59 -24.70
C PHE A 175 3.75 -5.25 -25.51
N ASP A 176 4.82 -4.83 -24.84
CA ASP A 176 6.09 -4.50 -25.50
C ASP A 176 6.81 -5.74 -26.07
N ASN A 177 6.50 -6.94 -25.58
CA ASN A 177 7.24 -8.16 -25.90
C ASN A 177 6.42 -9.23 -26.62
N TYR A 178 5.10 -9.07 -26.77
CA TYR A 178 4.29 -9.99 -27.55
C TYR A 178 4.72 -9.99 -29.02
N GLY A 179 4.90 -11.18 -29.59
CA GLY A 179 5.44 -11.36 -30.95
C GLY A 179 6.95 -11.11 -31.09
N VAL A 180 7.63 -10.67 -30.03
CA VAL A 180 9.08 -10.42 -30.01
C VAL A 180 9.81 -11.43 -29.11
N ASN A 181 9.34 -11.59 -27.87
CA ASN A 181 9.88 -12.56 -26.92
C ASN A 181 9.07 -13.87 -27.00
N PRO A 182 9.71 -15.00 -27.33
CA PRO A 182 9.00 -16.27 -27.48
C PRO A 182 8.31 -16.75 -26.21
N ASP A 183 8.83 -16.43 -25.03
CA ASP A 183 8.20 -16.82 -23.76
C ASP A 183 6.92 -16.01 -23.51
N VAL A 184 6.94 -14.71 -23.80
CA VAL A 184 5.75 -13.84 -23.66
C VAL A 184 4.68 -14.22 -24.68
N THR A 185 5.07 -14.46 -25.93
CA THR A 185 4.14 -14.97 -26.95
C THR A 185 3.50 -16.28 -26.50
N TYR A 186 4.30 -17.22 -25.99
CA TYR A 186 3.78 -18.48 -25.45
C TYR A 186 2.81 -18.27 -24.29
N TRP A 187 3.04 -17.29 -23.41
CA TRP A 187 2.10 -16.99 -22.33
C TRP A 187 0.75 -16.51 -22.86
N VAL A 188 0.73 -15.61 -23.85
CA VAL A 188 -0.49 -15.05 -24.42
C VAL A 188 -1.27 -16.09 -25.24
N GLU A 189 -0.58 -16.96 -25.98
CA GLU A 189 -1.19 -17.97 -26.87
C GLU A 189 -1.66 -19.27 -26.15
N ASN A 190 -1.44 -19.40 -24.83
CA ASN A 190 -1.74 -20.65 -24.11
C ASN A 190 -2.38 -20.42 -22.74
N ARG A 191 -2.76 -19.17 -22.43
CA ARG A 191 -3.25 -18.77 -21.11
C ARG A 191 -4.20 -17.60 -21.26
N GLU A 192 -5.24 -17.65 -20.44
CA GLU A 192 -6.05 -16.47 -20.15
C GLU A 192 -5.45 -15.75 -18.93
N ILE A 193 -4.87 -14.57 -19.14
CA ILE A 193 -4.22 -13.80 -18.08
C ILE A 193 -5.11 -12.62 -17.71
N TRP A 194 -5.53 -12.58 -16.45
CA TRP A 194 -6.24 -11.45 -15.87
C TRP A 194 -5.32 -10.64 -14.98
N VAL A 195 -5.23 -9.35 -15.26
CA VAL A 195 -4.47 -8.41 -14.43
C VAL A 195 -5.41 -7.33 -13.91
N LEU A 196 -5.51 -7.21 -12.58
CA LEU A 196 -6.27 -6.18 -11.87
C LEU A 196 -5.28 -5.35 -11.04
N PRO A 197 -4.72 -4.25 -11.58
CA PRO A 197 -3.67 -3.51 -10.89
C PRO A 197 -4.13 -2.84 -9.58
N LEU A 198 -5.39 -2.42 -9.53
CA LEU A 198 -5.92 -1.60 -8.44
C LEU A 198 -7.28 -2.13 -7.95
N LEU A 199 -7.26 -3.09 -7.03
CA LEU A 199 -8.48 -3.67 -6.45
C LEU A 199 -9.18 -2.71 -5.47
N ASN A 200 -8.42 -1.88 -4.74
CA ASN A 200 -8.95 -0.93 -3.76
C ASN A 200 -8.74 0.55 -4.17
N PRO A 201 -9.38 1.05 -5.25
CA PRO A 201 -9.22 2.45 -5.67
C PRO A 201 -9.53 3.49 -4.59
N ASP A 202 -10.50 3.20 -3.72
CA ASP A 202 -10.89 4.11 -2.64
C ASP A 202 -9.87 4.17 -1.51
N GLY A 203 -9.34 3.01 -1.09
CA GLY A 203 -8.25 2.96 -0.14
C GLY A 203 -7.01 3.65 -0.70
N TYR A 204 -6.70 3.40 -1.98
CA TYR A 204 -5.53 3.94 -2.66
C TYR A 204 -5.53 5.46 -2.73
N ALA A 205 -6.65 6.05 -3.18
CA ALA A 205 -6.80 7.50 -3.21
C ALA A 205 -6.69 8.18 -1.83
N ASN A 206 -6.87 7.43 -0.74
CA ASN A 206 -6.81 7.92 0.63
C ASN A 206 -5.56 7.44 1.40
N ASN A 207 -4.59 6.79 0.72
CA ASN A 207 -3.44 6.13 1.35
C ASN A 207 -3.84 5.29 2.58
N SER A 208 -4.87 4.45 2.39
CA SER A 208 -5.50 3.67 3.45
C SER A 208 -5.46 2.19 3.12
N ARG A 209 -5.04 1.37 4.10
CA ARG A 209 -5.16 -0.09 4.06
C ARG A 209 -6.58 -0.55 3.76
N TYR A 210 -7.57 0.12 4.36
CA TYR A 210 -8.98 -0.26 4.30
C TYR A 210 -9.69 0.41 3.13
N ASN A 211 -10.76 -0.20 2.62
CA ASN A 211 -11.65 0.46 1.67
C ASN A 211 -12.47 1.60 2.32
N ALA A 212 -13.30 2.29 1.54
CA ALA A 212 -14.15 3.40 2.02
C ALA A 212 -15.14 3.00 3.14
N ASN A 213 -15.46 1.71 3.30
CA ASN A 213 -16.30 1.20 4.39
C ASN A 213 -15.48 0.76 5.62
N SER A 214 -14.19 1.10 5.69
CA SER A 214 -13.27 0.65 6.75
C SER A 214 -13.13 -0.88 6.84
N VAL A 215 -13.32 -1.59 5.73
CA VAL A 215 -13.16 -3.05 5.64
C VAL A 215 -11.79 -3.39 5.06
N ASP A 216 -11.11 -4.36 5.68
CA ASP A 216 -9.89 -4.96 5.13
C ASP A 216 -10.32 -5.96 4.05
N LEU A 217 -10.08 -5.63 2.78
CA LEU A 217 -10.52 -6.46 1.65
C LEU A 217 -9.89 -7.86 1.71
N ASN A 218 -8.67 -7.98 2.22
CA ASN A 218 -7.97 -9.26 2.37
C ASN A 218 -8.41 -10.05 3.63
N ARG A 219 -9.47 -9.60 4.32
CA ARG A 219 -10.18 -10.34 5.37
C ARG A 219 -11.67 -10.48 5.07
N ASN A 220 -12.09 -10.15 3.85
CA ASN A 220 -13.50 -10.14 3.45
C ASN A 220 -13.83 -11.16 2.34
N TYR A 221 -12.93 -12.11 2.09
CA TYR A 221 -13.24 -13.28 1.26
C TYR A 221 -14.15 -14.25 2.01
N SER A 222 -15.01 -14.96 1.27
CA SER A 222 -15.94 -15.98 1.81
C SER A 222 -15.25 -17.31 2.16
N PHE A 223 -14.08 -17.24 2.79
CA PHE A 223 -13.29 -18.40 3.16
C PHE A 223 -12.89 -18.32 4.64
N HIS A 224 -13.48 -19.21 5.45
CA HIS A 224 -13.29 -19.24 6.92
C HIS A 224 -13.49 -17.86 7.58
N TRP A 225 -14.51 -17.14 7.15
CA TRP A 225 -14.91 -15.83 7.68
C TRP A 225 -15.49 -15.92 9.09
#